data_AF-A0A1H4WMQ8-F1
#
_entry.id   AF-A0A1H4WMQ8-F1
#
_cell.length_a   1.000
_cell.length_b   1.000
_cell.length_c   1.000
_cell.angle_alpha   90.00
_cell.angle_beta   90.00
_cell.angle_gamma   90.00
#
_symmetry.space_group_name_H-M   'P 1'
#
loop_
_entity.id
_entity.type
_entity.pdbx_description
1 polymer ?
#
loop_
_entity_poly.entity_id
_entity_poly.type
_entity_poly.pdbx_seq_one_letter_code
_entity_poly.pdbx_strand_id
1 'polypeptide(L)' 'MTDKPTPLAHGEIDVLILQALVRKLIAKGVLTPDDVRAMLFEAAKNLDLVGSELTTEAANIIVQEDLAPAFLGG' A
#
# COMPACT_ATOMS: atom_id res chain seq x y z
N MET A 1 -4.76 33.86 -4.02
CA MET A 1 -5.56 32.63 -3.87
C MET A 1 -4.83 31.74 -2.87
N THR A 2 -5.33 31.66 -1.65
CA THR A 2 -4.79 30.76 -0.62
C THR A 2 -5.40 29.38 -0.83
N ASP A 3 -4.60 28.49 -1.42
CA ASP A 3 -4.89 27.06 -1.52
C ASP A 3 -4.94 26.50 -0.09
N LYS A 4 -6.15 26.33 0.45
CA LYS A 4 -6.34 25.73 1.76
C LYS A 4 -6.23 24.23 1.55
N PRO A 5 -5.26 23.53 2.17
CA PRO A 5 -5.12 22.10 1.97
C PRO A 5 -6.43 21.44 2.40
N THR A 6 -7.07 20.76 1.44
CA THR A 6 -8.26 19.95 1.69
C THR A 6 -7.92 18.99 2.82
N PRO A 7 -8.70 18.91 3.90
CA PRO A 7 -8.43 17.96 4.97
C PRO A 7 -8.49 16.56 4.37
N LEU A 8 -7.34 15.88 4.32
CA LEU A 8 -7.28 14.48 3.95
C LEU A 8 -8.21 13.72 4.91
N ALA A 9 -9.07 12.85 4.37
CA ALA A 9 -9.89 11.98 5.20
C ALA A 9 -8.96 11.17 6.10
N HIS A 10 -9.38 10.85 7.34
CA HIS A 10 -8.51 10.19 8.31
C HIS A 10 -7.85 8.91 7.77
N GLY A 11 -8.56 8.15 6.91
CA GLY A 11 -8.00 6.98 6.24
C GLY A 11 -6.89 7.28 5.22
N GLU A 12 -6.92 8.44 4.56
CA GLU A 12 -5.85 8.85 3.64
C GLU A 12 -4.56 9.21 4.40
N ILE A 13 -4.70 9.79 5.60
CA ILE A 13 -3.55 10.11 6.46
C ILE A 13 -2.87 8.83 6.95
N ASP A 14 -3.65 7.84 7.38
CA ASP A 14 -3.13 6.55 7.85
C ASP A 14 -2.34 5.83 6.74
N VAL A 15 -2.84 5.85 5.50
CA VAL A 15 -2.16 5.27 4.34
C VAL A 15 -0.85 5.98 4.04
N LEU A 16 -0.82 7.32 4.07
CA LEU A 16 0.41 8.10 3.84
C LEU A 16 1.48 7.85 4.91
N ILE A 17 1.08 7.73 6.17
CA ILE A 17 1.99 7.40 7.28
C ILE A 17 2.57 5.99 7.08
N LEU A 18 1.73 5.02 6.71
CA LEU A 18 2.17 3.65 6.47
C LEU A 18 3.16 3.57 5.30
N GLN A 19 2.89 4.28 4.19
CA GLN A 19 3.83 4.39 3.06
C GLN A 19 5.18 4.97 3.50
N ALA A 20 5.17 6.07 4.25
CA ALA A 20 6.40 6.70 4.73
C ALA A 20 7.21 5.78 5.67
N LEU A 21 6.54 5.00 6.51
CA LEU A 21 7.18 4.00 7.38
C LEU A 21 7.83 2.89 6.56
N VAL A 22 7.11 2.31 5.60
CA VAL A 22 7.63 1.25 4.72
C VAL A 22 8.86 1.73 3.95
N ARG A 23 8.80 2.92 3.34
CA ARG A 23 9.95 3.52 2.64
C ARG A 23 11.15 3.72 3.57
N LYS A 24 10.91 4.11 4.82
CA LYS A 24 11.96 4.29 5.82
C LYS A 24 12.58 2.96 6.27
N LEU A 25 11.81 1.88 6.31
CA LEU A 25 12.33 0.53 6.59
C LEU A 25 13.20 0.01 5.45
N ILE A 26 12.80 0.27 4.20
CA ILE A 26 13.62 -0.04 3.02
C ILE A 26 14.93 0.74 3.04
N ALA A 27 14.87 2.06 3.27
CA ALA A 27 16.06 2.91 3.34
C ALA A 27 17.03 2.50 4.46
N LYS A 28 16.52 1.86 5.53
CA LYS A 28 17.33 1.29 6.61
C LYS A 28 17.85 -0.12 6.33
N GLY A 29 17.47 -0.74 5.22
CA GLY A 29 17.83 -2.11 4.87
C GLY A 29 17.13 -3.19 5.70
N VAL A 30 16.05 -2.85 6.41
CA VAL A 30 15.27 -3.80 7.22
C VAL A 30 14.34 -4.64 6.34
N LEU A 31 13.84 -4.06 5.26
CA LEU A 31 13.01 -4.72 4.26
C LEU A 31 13.60 -4.48 2.87
N THR A 32 13.53 -5.49 2.02
CA THR A 32 13.77 -5.31 0.58
C THR A 32 12.48 -4.88 -0.11
N PRO A 33 12.55 -4.25 -1.30
CA PRO A 33 11.37 -3.97 -2.11
C PRO A 33 10.54 -5.23 -2.43
N ASP A 34 11.19 -6.38 -2.60
CA ASP A 34 10.51 -7.65 -2.87
C ASP A 34 9.80 -8.20 -1.63
N ASP A 35 10.37 -8.03 -0.43
CA ASP A 35 9.69 -8.38 0.83
C ASP A 35 8.40 -7.56 0.99
N VAL A 36 8.45 -6.27 0.65
CA VAL A 36 7.28 -5.39 0.71
C VAL A 36 6.22 -5.84 -0.30
N ARG A 37 6.59 -6.22 -1.51
CA ARG A 37 5.65 -6.77 -2.51
C ARG A 37 4.98 -8.06 -2.00
N ALA A 38 5.76 -8.97 -1.41
CA ALA A 38 5.23 -10.20 -0.84
C ALA A 38 4.25 -9.92 0.31
N MET A 39 4.62 -9.03 1.24
CA MET A 39 3.74 -8.62 2.35
C MET A 39 2.45 -7.96 1.87
N LEU A 40 2.53 -7.07 0.87
CA LEU A 40 1.34 -6.43 0.28
C LEU A 40 0.43 -7.46 -0.39
N PHE A 41 1.01 -8.46 -1.05
CA PHE A 41 0.27 -9.55 -1.67
C PHE A 41 -0.41 -10.47 -0.65
N GLU A 42 0.27 -10.81 0.45
CA GLU A 42 -0.36 -11.53 1.56
C GLU A 42 -1.50 -10.71 2.19
N ALA A 43 -1.31 -9.41 2.37
CA ALA A 43 -2.36 -8.53 2.89
C ALA A 43 -3.57 -8.45 1.94
N ALA A 44 -3.33 -8.33 0.62
CA ALA A 44 -4.38 -8.29 -0.39
C ALA A 44 -5.13 -9.63 -0.51
N LYS A 45 -4.43 -10.77 -0.41
CA LYS A 45 -5.07 -12.09 -0.40
C LYS A 45 -5.94 -12.34 0.83
N ASN A 46 -5.54 -11.81 1.98
CA ASN A 46 -6.30 -11.91 3.22
C ASN A 46 -7.34 -10.79 3.37
N LEU A 47 -7.43 -9.89 2.39
CA LEU A 47 -8.49 -8.90 2.30
C LEU A 47 -9.78 -9.63 1.86
N ASP A 48 -10.43 -10.29 2.81
CA ASP A 48 -11.77 -10.85 2.64
C ASP A 48 -12.75 -9.67 2.50
N LEU A 49 -12.79 -9.10 1.30
CA LEU A 49 -13.78 -8.13 0.87
C LEU A 49 -15.12 -8.84 0.91
N VAL A 50 -15.83 -8.66 2.03
CA VAL A 50 -17.17 -9.16 2.34
C VAL A 50 -17.98 -9.37 1.05
N GLY A 51 -18.05 -10.63 0.60
CA GLY A 51 -18.94 -11.07 -0.49
C GLY A 51 -18.29 -11.63 -1.75
N SER A 52 -16.97 -11.67 -1.91
CA SER A 52 -16.32 -12.45 -2.99
C SER A 52 -14.87 -12.80 -2.64
N GLU A 53 -14.50 -14.07 -2.80
CA GLU A 53 -13.10 -14.49 -2.77
C GLU A 53 -12.32 -13.68 -3.81
N LEU A 54 -11.48 -12.77 -3.35
CA LEU A 54 -10.56 -12.06 -4.23
C LEU A 54 -9.61 -13.12 -4.80
N THR A 55 -9.74 -13.41 -6.11
CA THR A 55 -8.89 -14.44 -6.72
C THR A 55 -7.42 -14.03 -6.61
N THR A 56 -6.52 -15.01 -6.61
CA THR A 56 -5.08 -14.76 -6.44
C THR A 56 -4.54 -13.81 -7.51
N GLU A 57 -5.13 -13.83 -8.71
CA GLU A 57 -4.83 -12.96 -9.83
C GLU A 57 -5.26 -11.51 -9.56
N ALA A 58 -6.46 -11.30 -9.01
CA ALA A 58 -6.97 -9.98 -8.65
C ALA A 58 -6.14 -9.34 -7.53
N ALA A 59 -5.74 -10.13 -6.52
CA ALA A 59 -4.82 -9.68 -5.49
C ALA A 59 -3.47 -9.24 -6.09
N ASN A 60 -2.93 -9.98 -7.05
CA ASN A 60 -1.67 -9.62 -7.71
C ASN A 60 -1.79 -8.33 -8.53
N ILE A 61 -2.90 -8.14 -9.26
CA ILE A 61 -3.16 -6.92 -10.03
C ILE A 61 -3.20 -5.70 -9.11
N ILE A 62 -3.99 -5.74 -8.03
CA ILE A 62 -4.07 -4.65 -7.05
C ILE A 62 -2.70 -4.34 -6.44
N VAL A 63 -1.90 -5.37 -6.15
CA VAL A 63 -0.56 -5.18 -5.60
C VAL A 63 0.36 -4.50 -6.60
N GLN A 64 0.35 -4.89 -7.87
CA GLN A 64 1.26 -4.35 -8.88
C GLN A 64 0.83 -2.96 -9.35
N GLU A 65 -0.46 -2.72 -9.52
CA GLU A 65 -0.99 -1.51 -10.14
C GLU A 65 -1.25 -0.39 -9.12
N ASP A 66 -1.70 -0.73 -7.91
CA ASP A 66 -2.11 0.27 -6.92
C ASP A 66 -1.16 0.33 -5.73
N LEU A 67 -0.84 -0.81 -5.11
CA LEU A 67 -0.11 -0.82 -3.84
C LEU A 67 1.40 -0.63 -4.03
N ALA A 68 2.05 -1.39 -4.89
CA ALA A 68 3.50 -1.30 -5.09
C ALA A 68 3.94 0.10 -5.52
N PRO A 69 3.29 0.78 -6.49
CA PRO A 69 3.63 2.16 -6.86
C PRO A 69 3.45 3.13 -5.69
N ALA A 70 2.39 2.94 -4.89
CA ALA A 70 2.10 3.79 -3.75
C ALA A 70 3.12 3.61 -2.60
N PHE A 71 3.51 2.38 -2.29
CA PHE A 71 4.42 2.05 -1.19
C PHE A 71 5.90 2.19 -1.54
N LEU A 72 6.32 1.73 -2.72
CA LEU A 72 7.72 1.73 -3.14
C LEU A 72 8.15 3.04 -3.83
N GLY A 73 7.19 3.83 -4.33
CA GLY A 73 7.47 4.94 -5.21
C GLY A 73 7.80 4.46 -6.62
N GLY A 74 7.29 5.17 -7.63
CA GLY A 74 7.68 4.98 -9.02
C GLY A 74 9.10 5.48 -9.29
#